data_AF-A0AAE8VV87-F1
#
_entry.id   AF-A0AAE8VV87-F1
#
_cell.length_a   1.000
_cell.length_b   1.000
_cell.length_c   1.000
_cell.angle_alpha   90.00
_cell.angle_beta   90.00
_cell.angle_gamma   90.00
#
_symmetry.space_group_name_H-M   'P 1'
#
loop_
_entity.id
_entity.type
_entity.pdbx_description
1 polymer ?
#
loop_
_entity_poly.entity_id
_entity_poly.type
_entity_poly.pdbx_seq_one_letter_code
_entity_poly.pdbx_strand_id
1 'polypeptide(L)'
;MDVPKLLEAASLLVPEDIATGNDITVRDVWSYLVHDEWETALTLLEELGDSAPLPLDFWEALADAAEQLRLPNSAAWCDWRCYEARHGVIRADLTLRPAGETRRQKPFSGAGVLRPMWDIGNRTPDGEPSLDIARVWVEFTPFLGPGERATVRLAPLDPSRWRNLRPGQEIAMYEDRDVAGTAVVITSSVSSPTADAP
;
A
#
# COMPACT_ATOMS: atom_id res chain seq x y z
N MET A 1 8.57 -15.18 17.48
CA MET A 1 7.84 -14.62 18.64
C MET A 1 6.41 -15.15 18.56
N ASP A 2 5.73 -15.38 19.68
CA ASP A 2 4.31 -15.82 19.66
C ASP A 2 3.38 -14.62 19.38
N VAL A 3 2.16 -14.90 18.92
CA VAL A 3 1.18 -13.86 18.51
C VAL A 3 0.95 -12.79 19.59
N PRO A 4 0.73 -13.12 20.87
CA PRO A 4 0.48 -12.10 21.89
C PRO A 4 1.65 -11.12 22.02
N LYS A 5 2.90 -11.60 22.09
CA LYS A 5 4.07 -10.72 22.21
C LYS A 5 4.28 -9.83 21.00
N LEU A 6 3.95 -10.31 19.80
CA LEU A 6 4.00 -9.50 18.58
C LEU A 6 3.00 -8.34 18.66
N LEU A 7 1.75 -8.62 19.04
CA LEU A 7 0.72 -7.60 19.16
C LEU A 7 0.97 -6.63 20.33
N GLU A 8 1.50 -7.12 21.45
CA GLU A 8 1.94 -6.27 22.57
C GLU A 8 3.08 -5.33 22.14
N ALA A 9 4.11 -5.86 21.46
CA ALA A 9 5.22 -5.05 20.97
C ALA A 9 4.75 -3.99 19.97
N ALA A 10 3.85 -4.34 19.05
CA ALA A 10 3.26 -3.39 18.11
C ALA A 10 2.43 -2.31 18.84
N SER A 11 1.63 -2.68 19.83
CA SER A 11 0.83 -1.74 20.61
C SER A 11 1.70 -0.68 21.31
N LEU A 12 2.88 -1.07 21.80
CA LEU A 12 3.84 -0.14 22.42
C LEU A 12 4.43 0.90 21.44
N LEU A 13 4.33 0.64 20.13
CA LEU A 13 4.80 1.55 19.08
C LEU A 13 3.72 2.52 18.61
N VAL A 14 2.49 2.44 19.15
CA VAL A 14 1.40 3.36 18.83
C VAL A 14 1.38 4.51 19.83
N PRO A 15 1.61 5.77 19.40
CA PRO A 15 1.38 6.95 20.22
C PRO A 15 -0.02 7.00 20.86
N GLU A 16 -0.11 7.41 22.12
CA GLU A 16 -1.38 7.43 22.87
C GLU A 16 -2.41 8.44 22.33
N ASP A 17 -1.96 9.47 21.60
CA ASP A 17 -2.79 10.51 21.01
C ASP A 17 -3.37 10.12 19.64
N ILE A 18 -2.95 8.99 19.08
CA ILE A 18 -3.56 8.44 17.86
C ILE A 18 -4.86 7.74 18.24
N ALA A 19 -5.93 8.17 17.57
CA ALA A 19 -7.22 7.52 17.59
C ALA A 19 -7.69 7.25 16.15
N THR A 20 -8.44 6.17 15.96
CA THR A 20 -9.15 5.93 14.70
C THR A 20 -10.30 6.94 14.53
N GLY A 21 -10.94 6.94 13.36
CA GLY A 21 -12.13 7.79 13.11
C GLY A 21 -13.33 7.51 14.03
N ASN A 22 -13.30 6.40 14.79
CA ASN A 22 -14.33 6.02 15.77
C ASN A 22 -13.87 6.25 17.23
N ASP A 23 -12.86 7.10 17.44
CA ASP A 23 -12.26 7.39 18.76
C ASP A 23 -11.66 6.14 19.45
N ILE A 24 -11.31 5.09 18.70
CA ILE A 24 -10.62 3.91 19.22
C ILE A 24 -9.14 4.24 19.39
N THR A 25 -8.57 3.90 20.54
CA THR A 25 -7.17 4.15 20.90
C THR A 25 -6.42 2.84 21.16
N VAL A 26 -5.09 2.94 21.33
CA VAL A 26 -4.28 1.79 21.77
C VAL A 26 -4.76 1.18 23.11
N ARG A 27 -5.43 1.96 23.97
CA ARG A 27 -5.97 1.47 25.25
C ARG A 27 -7.08 0.44 25.05
N ASP A 28 -7.86 0.60 23.99
CA ASP A 28 -8.91 -0.34 23.62
C ASP A 28 -8.28 -1.66 23.15
N VAL A 29 -7.20 -1.60 22.35
CA VAL A 29 -6.43 -2.78 21.91
C VAL A 29 -5.97 -3.63 23.08
N TRP A 30 -5.45 -3.02 24.15
CA TRP A 30 -5.04 -3.74 25.35
C TRP A 30 -6.18 -4.55 25.99
N SER A 31 -7.42 -4.05 25.91
CA SER A 31 -8.58 -4.79 26.40
C SER A 31 -8.80 -6.08 25.61
N TYR A 32 -8.62 -6.05 24.29
CA TYR A 32 -8.74 -7.24 23.44
C TYR A 32 -7.61 -8.25 23.68
N LEU A 33 -6.37 -7.76 23.86
CA LEU A 33 -5.22 -8.62 24.14
C LEU A 33 -5.38 -9.41 25.45
N VAL A 34 -5.89 -8.76 26.50
CA VAL A 34 -6.14 -9.42 27.81
C VAL A 34 -7.20 -10.52 27.73
N HIS A 35 -8.12 -10.46 26.77
CA HIS A 35 -9.19 -11.44 26.58
C HIS A 35 -8.89 -12.48 25.48
N ASP A 36 -7.64 -12.56 25.02
CA ASP A 36 -7.20 -13.43 23.93
C ASP A 36 -7.91 -13.19 22.58
N GLU A 37 -8.47 -12.00 22.38
CA GLU A 37 -9.16 -11.61 21.14
C GLU A 37 -8.16 -11.07 20.10
N TRP A 38 -7.18 -11.89 19.74
CA TRP A 38 -6.00 -11.49 18.96
C TRP A 38 -6.31 -11.02 17.53
N GLU A 39 -7.27 -11.64 16.84
CA GLU A 39 -7.67 -11.20 15.48
C GLU A 39 -8.31 -9.81 15.51
N THR A 40 -9.12 -9.53 16.55
CA THR A 40 -9.71 -8.20 16.78
C THR A 40 -8.63 -7.19 17.11
N ALA A 41 -7.71 -7.51 18.03
CA ALA A 41 -6.60 -6.65 18.40
C ALA A 41 -5.72 -6.29 17.19
N LEU A 42 -5.44 -7.27 16.32
CA LEU A 42 -4.71 -7.05 15.07
C LEU A 42 -5.45 -6.08 14.14
N THR A 43 -6.75 -6.30 13.92
CA THR A 43 -7.57 -5.42 13.06
C THR A 43 -7.57 -3.98 13.56
N LEU A 44 -7.70 -3.78 14.89
CA LEU A 44 -7.66 -2.44 15.48
C LEU A 44 -6.28 -1.78 15.34
N LEU A 45 -5.19 -2.54 15.46
CA LEU A 45 -3.85 -2.02 15.21
C LEU A 45 -3.66 -1.63 13.74
N GLU A 46 -4.20 -2.39 12.78
CA GLU A 46 -4.21 -2.01 11.36
C GLU A 46 -4.91 -0.66 11.14
N GLU A 47 -6.10 -0.48 11.74
CA GLU A 47 -6.86 0.78 11.65
C GLU A 47 -6.13 1.98 12.27
N LEU A 48 -5.45 1.77 13.41
CA LEU A 48 -4.61 2.80 14.04
C LEU A 48 -3.43 3.18 13.14
N GLY A 49 -2.78 2.19 12.52
CA GLY A 49 -1.68 2.42 11.58
C GLY A 49 -2.09 3.05 10.24
N ASP A 50 -3.36 2.97 9.88
CA ASP A 50 -3.88 3.69 8.72
C ASP A 50 -4.22 5.15 9.04
N SER A 51 -4.42 5.47 10.32
CA SER A 51 -4.73 6.82 10.80
C SER A 51 -3.48 7.72 10.86
N ALA A 52 -2.28 7.16 11.05
CA ALA A 52 -1.03 7.90 11.09
C ALA A 52 0.19 7.07 10.62
N PRO A 53 1.27 7.71 10.13
CA PRO A 53 2.51 7.00 9.84
C PRO A 53 3.11 6.35 11.10
N LEU A 54 3.16 5.03 11.13
CA LEU A 54 3.80 4.24 12.18
C LEU A 54 5.15 3.66 11.71
N PRO A 55 6.08 3.35 12.64
CA PRO A 55 7.42 2.84 12.31
C PRO A 55 7.37 1.49 11.58
N LEU A 56 8.47 1.13 10.92
CA LEU A 56 8.58 -0.15 10.20
C LEU A 56 8.34 -1.35 11.13
N ASP A 57 9.00 -1.37 12.29
CA ASP A 57 8.93 -2.46 13.27
C ASP A 57 7.49 -2.78 13.71
N PHE A 58 6.61 -1.77 13.70
CA PHE A 58 5.18 -1.96 13.97
C PHE A 58 4.55 -2.86 12.90
N TRP A 59 4.73 -2.52 11.63
CA TRP A 59 4.16 -3.28 10.51
C TRP A 59 4.77 -4.66 10.35
N GLU A 60 6.07 -4.81 10.65
CA GLU A 60 6.75 -6.11 10.65
C GLU A 60 6.14 -7.04 11.71
N ALA A 61 5.89 -6.52 12.92
CA ALA A 61 5.25 -7.30 13.99
C ALA A 61 3.81 -7.71 13.63
N LEU A 62 3.03 -6.81 13.01
CA LEU A 62 1.67 -7.13 12.56
C LEU A 62 1.67 -8.15 11.43
N ALA A 63 2.60 -8.07 10.47
CA ALA A 63 2.71 -9.04 9.39
C ALA A 63 2.99 -10.45 9.95
N ASP A 64 3.98 -10.58 10.83
CA ASP A 64 4.30 -11.84 11.51
C ASP A 64 3.11 -12.40 12.31
N ALA A 65 2.35 -11.53 12.98
CA ALA A 65 1.17 -11.93 13.75
C ALA A 65 0.03 -12.42 12.83
N ALA A 66 -0.24 -11.69 11.74
CA ALA A 66 -1.26 -12.04 10.75
C ALA A 66 -0.94 -13.38 10.07
N GLU A 67 0.34 -13.65 9.77
CA GLU A 67 0.76 -14.94 9.22
C GLU A 67 0.50 -16.10 10.20
N GLN A 68 0.86 -15.94 11.47
CA GLN A 68 0.64 -16.95 12.50
C GLN A 68 -0.85 -17.21 12.78
N LEU A 69 -1.67 -16.16 12.71
CA LEU A 69 -3.14 -16.24 12.80
C LEU A 69 -3.81 -16.73 11.51
N ARG A 70 -3.04 -16.92 10.42
CA ARG A 70 -3.53 -17.34 9.10
C ARG A 70 -4.55 -16.38 8.50
N LEU A 71 -4.28 -15.08 8.63
CA LEU A 71 -5.07 -13.99 8.07
C LEU A 71 -4.35 -13.43 6.82
N PRO A 72 -4.52 -14.05 5.63
CA PRO A 72 -3.70 -13.72 4.47
C PRO A 72 -3.89 -12.30 3.94
N ASN A 73 -5.09 -11.72 4.09
CA ASN A 73 -5.36 -10.35 3.64
C ASN A 73 -4.66 -9.32 4.54
N SER A 74 -4.73 -9.52 5.86
CA SER A 74 -4.02 -8.71 6.86
C SER A 74 -2.50 -8.83 6.69
N ALA A 75 -1.98 -10.04 6.47
CA ALA A 75 -0.55 -10.23 6.19
C ALA A 75 -0.11 -9.47 4.93
N ALA A 76 -0.88 -9.60 3.83
CA ALA A 76 -0.59 -8.89 2.59
C ALA A 76 -0.67 -7.36 2.75
N TRP A 77 -1.58 -6.86 3.58
CA TRP A 77 -1.69 -5.44 3.89
C TRP A 77 -0.50 -4.95 4.73
N CYS A 78 -0.15 -5.67 5.78
CA CYS A 78 0.99 -5.32 6.64
C CYS A 78 2.31 -5.35 5.86
N ASP A 79 2.50 -6.32 4.97
CA ASP A 79 3.64 -6.36 4.03
C ASP A 79 3.66 -5.15 3.09
N TRP A 80 2.49 -4.70 2.64
CA TRP A 80 2.37 -3.48 1.84
C TRP A 80 2.78 -2.25 2.64
N ARG A 81 2.31 -2.12 3.88
CA ARG A 81 2.66 -1.00 4.76
C ARG A 81 4.13 -1.02 5.17
N CYS A 82 4.73 -2.20 5.35
CA CYS A 82 6.17 -2.39 5.48
C CYS A 82 6.95 -1.82 4.29
N TYR A 83 6.47 -2.06 3.06
CA TYR A 83 7.10 -1.48 1.86
C TYR A 83 7.01 0.05 1.90
N GLU A 84 5.82 0.59 2.22
CA GLU A 84 5.60 2.04 2.26
C GLU A 84 6.38 2.75 3.36
N ALA A 85 6.53 2.13 4.53
CA ALA A 85 7.36 2.66 5.61
C ALA A 85 8.83 2.81 5.19
N ARG A 86 9.33 1.90 4.32
CA ARG A 86 10.71 1.94 3.81
C ARG A 86 10.90 2.88 2.63
N HIS A 87 9.92 2.96 1.73
CA HIS A 87 10.11 3.58 0.41
C HIS A 87 9.25 4.83 0.19
N GLY A 88 8.39 5.18 1.15
CA GLY A 88 7.40 6.24 1.01
C GLY A 88 6.12 5.75 0.34
N VAL A 89 5.14 6.64 0.28
CA VAL A 89 3.78 6.35 -0.19
C VAL A 89 3.56 7.06 -1.53
N ILE A 90 2.94 6.36 -2.48
CA ILE A 90 2.38 6.95 -3.69
C ILE A 90 0.91 6.57 -3.73
N ARG A 91 0.02 7.57 -3.72
CA ARG A 91 -1.41 7.38 -3.96
C ARG A 91 -1.82 8.05 -5.25
N ALA A 92 -2.67 7.40 -6.04
CA ALA A 92 -3.19 7.93 -7.29
C ALA A 92 -4.65 7.50 -7.48
N ASP A 93 -5.42 8.33 -8.19
CA ASP A 93 -6.76 7.95 -8.65
C ASP A 93 -6.64 7.26 -10.00
N LEU A 94 -6.80 5.94 -10.03
CA LEU A 94 -6.72 5.12 -11.23
C LEU A 94 -8.11 4.96 -11.86
N THR A 95 -8.20 5.24 -13.15
CA THR A 95 -9.37 4.92 -13.99
C THR A 95 -8.97 3.88 -15.03
N LEU A 96 -9.63 2.73 -15.02
CA LEU A 96 -9.42 1.70 -16.04
C LEU A 96 -10.20 2.02 -17.31
N ARG A 97 -9.65 1.62 -18.45
CA ARG A 97 -10.38 1.67 -19.72
C ARG A 97 -11.57 0.70 -19.69
N PRO A 98 -12.69 1.03 -20.37
CA PRO A 98 -13.83 0.14 -20.52
C PRO A 98 -13.48 -1.21 -21.16
N ALA A 99 -14.32 -2.20 -20.91
CA ALA A 99 -14.23 -3.49 -21.58
C ALA A 99 -14.38 -3.31 -23.09
N GLY A 100 -13.50 -3.95 -23.87
CA GLY A 100 -13.50 -3.90 -25.33
C GLY A 100 -12.62 -2.79 -25.94
N GLU A 101 -12.16 -1.82 -25.14
CA GLU A 101 -11.14 -0.85 -25.56
C GLU A 101 -9.72 -1.35 -25.30
N THR A 102 -9.56 -2.34 -24.42
CA THR A 102 -8.26 -2.94 -24.07
C THR A 102 -8.38 -4.45 -23.91
N ARG A 103 -7.24 -5.13 -23.72
CA ARG A 103 -7.19 -6.56 -23.43
C ARG A 103 -7.87 -6.93 -22.10
N ARG A 104 -8.00 -6.01 -21.15
CA ARG A 104 -8.60 -6.28 -19.83
C ARG A 104 -10.12 -6.39 -19.96
N GLN A 105 -10.61 -7.61 -19.77
CA GLN A 105 -12.05 -7.94 -19.81
C GLN A 105 -12.61 -8.33 -18.45
N LYS A 106 -11.75 -8.55 -17.46
CA LYS A 106 -12.13 -9.02 -16.11
C LYS A 106 -11.52 -8.11 -15.04
N PRO A 107 -12.17 -8.00 -13.86
CA PRO A 107 -11.58 -7.34 -12.71
C PRO A 107 -10.25 -8.00 -12.28
N PHE A 108 -9.35 -7.21 -11.71
CA PHE A 108 -8.20 -7.73 -10.96
C PHE A 108 -8.42 -7.60 -9.46
N SER A 109 -7.67 -8.40 -8.69
CA SER A 109 -7.65 -8.33 -7.22
C SER A 109 -6.94 -7.07 -6.75
N GLY A 110 -7.57 -6.34 -5.83
CA GLY A 110 -7.03 -5.14 -5.20
C GLY A 110 -5.90 -5.38 -4.20
N ALA A 111 -5.55 -6.62 -3.89
CA ALA A 111 -4.61 -6.99 -2.83
C ALA A 111 -3.12 -6.95 -3.25
N GLY A 112 -2.69 -5.95 -4.03
CA GLY A 112 -1.25 -5.75 -4.30
C GLY A 112 -0.58 -6.75 -5.26
N VAL A 113 -1.34 -7.67 -5.88
CA VAL A 113 -0.77 -8.75 -6.71
C VAL A 113 -0.42 -8.28 -8.13
N LEU A 114 -1.22 -7.38 -8.70
CA LEU A 114 -1.02 -6.88 -10.06
C LEU A 114 0.25 -6.06 -10.16
N ARG A 115 1.09 -6.32 -11.18
CA ARG A 115 2.36 -5.62 -11.44
C ARG A 115 2.40 -5.00 -12.85
N PRO A 116 1.55 -4.01 -13.16
CA PRO A 116 1.56 -3.39 -14.47
C PRO A 116 2.80 -2.52 -14.70
N MET A 117 3.01 -2.16 -15.95
CA MET A 117 4.01 -1.19 -16.38
C MET A 117 3.39 0.21 -16.39
N TRP A 118 4.20 1.24 -16.17
CA TRP A 118 3.74 2.62 -16.08
C TRP A 118 4.61 3.55 -16.92
N ASP A 119 4.00 4.40 -17.75
CA ASP A 119 4.68 5.60 -18.25
C ASP A 119 4.47 6.71 -17.21
N ILE A 120 5.55 7.03 -16.51
CA ILE A 120 5.59 8.09 -15.48
C ILE A 120 6.30 9.35 -15.98
N GLY A 121 6.52 9.46 -17.29
CA GLY A 121 7.23 10.59 -17.92
C GLY A 121 8.74 10.41 -18.01
N ASN A 122 9.29 9.30 -17.50
CA ASN A 122 10.70 8.97 -17.67
C ASN A 122 11.00 8.67 -19.15
N ARG A 123 12.23 8.98 -19.56
CA ARG A 123 12.71 8.77 -20.93
C ARG A 123 14.03 8.01 -20.93
N THR A 124 14.19 7.14 -21.92
CA THR A 124 15.46 6.47 -22.22
C THR A 124 16.48 7.48 -22.78
N PRO A 125 17.78 7.13 -22.85
CA PRO A 125 18.79 8.00 -23.47
C PRO A 125 18.47 8.39 -24.91
N ASP A 126 17.75 7.54 -25.64
CA ASP A 126 17.32 7.77 -27.02
C ASP A 126 16.03 8.60 -27.12
N GLY A 127 15.46 9.01 -25.98
CA GLY A 127 14.26 9.85 -25.89
C GLY A 127 12.92 9.09 -25.89
N GLU A 128 12.94 7.76 -26.03
CA GLU A 128 11.73 6.93 -25.96
C GLU A 128 11.17 6.83 -24.55
N PRO A 129 9.84 6.62 -24.37
CA PRO A 129 9.24 6.37 -23.05
C PRO A 129 9.91 5.20 -22.32
N SER A 130 10.33 5.43 -21.08
CA SER A 130 10.80 4.37 -20.19
C SER A 130 9.65 3.90 -19.31
N LEU A 131 9.20 2.67 -19.52
CA LEU A 131 8.16 2.06 -18.70
C LEU A 131 8.75 1.50 -17.41
N ASP A 132 8.12 1.81 -16.29
CA ASP A 132 8.53 1.39 -14.95
C ASP A 132 7.47 0.51 -14.29
N ILE A 133 7.89 -0.51 -13.53
CA ILE A 133 6.96 -1.47 -12.91
C ILE A 133 6.62 -1.01 -11.49
N ALA A 134 5.33 -1.08 -11.12
CA ALA A 134 4.89 -0.91 -9.75
C ALA A 134 3.75 -1.88 -9.45
N ARG A 135 3.71 -2.44 -8.23
CA ARG A 135 2.52 -3.17 -7.76
C ARG A 135 1.37 -2.20 -7.52
N VAL A 136 0.14 -2.69 -7.58
CA VAL A 136 -1.08 -1.89 -7.34
C VAL A 136 -1.91 -2.49 -6.22
N TRP A 137 -2.11 -1.70 -5.16
CA TRP A 137 -3.11 -1.96 -4.13
C TRP A 137 -4.32 -1.05 -4.35
N VAL A 138 -5.52 -1.61 -4.35
CA VAL A 138 -6.75 -0.81 -4.52
C VAL A 138 -7.34 -0.54 -3.14
N GLU A 139 -7.54 0.73 -2.80
CA GLU A 139 -8.10 1.10 -1.51
C GLU A 139 -9.61 0.82 -1.45
N PHE A 140 -10.10 0.36 -0.30
CA PHE A 140 -11.52 0.20 0.04
C PHE A 140 -12.36 -0.77 -0.82
N THR A 141 -11.78 -1.41 -1.86
CA THR A 141 -12.47 -2.43 -2.66
C THR A 141 -11.57 -3.64 -2.94
N PRO A 142 -12.10 -4.88 -2.86
CA PRO A 142 -11.32 -6.09 -3.09
C PRO A 142 -10.99 -6.32 -4.58
N PHE A 143 -11.69 -5.65 -5.51
CA PHE A 143 -11.48 -5.80 -6.95
C PHE A 143 -11.69 -4.46 -7.67
N LEU A 144 -11.03 -4.32 -8.83
CA LEU A 144 -11.24 -3.20 -9.76
C LEU A 144 -11.44 -3.72 -11.18
N GLY A 145 -12.58 -3.38 -11.77
CA GLY A 145 -13.08 -3.82 -13.07
C GLY A 145 -12.83 -2.83 -14.21
N PRO A 146 -12.99 -3.27 -15.48
CA PRO A 146 -12.92 -2.39 -16.65
C PRO A 146 -13.90 -1.22 -16.55
N GLY A 147 -13.45 -0.01 -16.87
CA GLY A 147 -14.26 1.22 -16.80
C GLY A 147 -14.45 1.78 -15.39
N GLU A 148 -13.98 1.08 -14.35
CA GLU A 148 -14.09 1.54 -12.97
C GLU A 148 -12.95 2.48 -12.57
N ARG A 149 -13.18 3.23 -11.50
CA ARG A 149 -12.21 4.14 -10.89
C ARG A 149 -12.10 3.86 -9.40
N ALA A 150 -10.87 3.88 -8.89
CA ALA A 150 -10.59 3.80 -7.47
C ALA A 150 -9.29 4.53 -7.12
N THR A 151 -9.16 4.92 -5.86
CA THR A 151 -7.87 5.33 -5.31
C THR A 151 -7.00 4.08 -5.13
N VAL A 152 -5.76 4.16 -5.61
CA VAL A 152 -4.78 3.08 -5.54
C VAL A 152 -3.50 3.55 -4.87
N ARG A 153 -2.81 2.61 -4.25
CA ARG A 153 -1.45 2.76 -3.74
C ARG A 153 -0.50 2.06 -4.69
N LEU A 154 0.64 2.69 -4.98
CA LEU A 154 1.63 2.14 -5.89
C LEU A 154 2.90 1.78 -5.12
N ALA A 155 3.41 0.57 -5.36
CA ALA A 155 4.68 0.09 -4.81
C ALA A 155 5.67 -0.19 -5.95
N PRO A 156 6.48 0.80 -6.37
CA PRO A 156 7.50 0.66 -7.39
C PRO A 156 8.46 -0.52 -7.20
N LEU A 157 8.84 -1.17 -8.29
CA LEU A 157 9.95 -2.14 -8.26
C LEU A 157 11.30 -1.43 -8.05
N ASP A 158 11.45 -0.24 -8.64
CA ASP A 158 12.60 0.65 -8.44
C ASP A 158 12.11 2.04 -7.97
N PRO A 159 12.01 2.27 -6.64
CA PRO A 159 11.52 3.54 -6.09
C PRO A 159 12.31 4.76 -6.55
N SER A 160 13.58 4.60 -6.93
CA SER A 160 14.44 5.73 -7.31
C SER A 160 13.93 6.46 -8.56
N ARG A 161 13.28 5.73 -9.46
CA ARG A 161 12.72 6.25 -10.72
C ARG A 161 11.42 7.04 -10.53
N TRP A 162 10.79 6.92 -9.36
CA TRP A 162 9.47 7.49 -9.05
C TRP A 162 9.55 8.78 -8.21
N ARG A 163 10.76 9.20 -7.81
CA ARG A 163 11.00 10.37 -6.94
C ARG A 163 10.49 11.70 -7.50
N ASN A 164 10.37 11.81 -8.82
CA ASN A 164 9.96 13.04 -9.48
C ASN A 164 8.44 13.15 -9.70
N LEU A 165 7.66 12.15 -9.26
CA LEU A 165 6.21 12.22 -9.36
C LEU A 165 5.65 13.37 -8.53
N ARG A 166 4.74 14.13 -9.14
CA ARG A 166 4.08 15.27 -8.49
C ARG A 166 2.59 15.04 -8.33
N PRO A 167 1.97 15.51 -7.23
CA PRO A 167 0.51 15.61 -7.15
C PRO A 167 -0.07 16.32 -8.38
N GLY A 168 -1.17 15.79 -8.92
CA GLY A 168 -1.82 16.24 -10.15
C GLY A 168 -1.21 15.71 -11.44
N GLN A 169 -0.05 15.02 -11.40
CA GLN A 169 0.54 14.42 -12.60
C GLN A 169 -0.30 13.23 -13.08
N GLU A 170 -0.60 13.21 -14.38
CA GLU A 170 -1.19 12.06 -15.05
C GLU A 170 -0.10 11.06 -15.44
N ILE A 171 -0.32 9.78 -15.13
CA ILE A 171 0.54 8.65 -15.50
C ILE A 171 -0.30 7.57 -16.19
N ALA A 172 0.29 6.84 -17.13
CA ALA A 172 -0.42 5.83 -17.90
C ALA A 172 -0.04 4.42 -17.43
N MET A 173 -1.04 3.59 -17.16
CA MET A 173 -0.87 2.17 -16.81
C MET A 173 -0.95 1.33 -18.09
N TYR A 174 0.02 0.45 -18.29
CA TYR A 174 0.10 -0.48 -19.40
C TYR A 174 -0.04 -1.92 -18.93
N GLU A 175 -0.85 -2.68 -19.68
CA GLU A 175 -0.88 -4.14 -19.62
C GLU A 175 -0.53 -4.64 -21.03
N ASP A 176 0.64 -5.27 -21.15
CA ASP A 176 1.29 -5.58 -22.42
C ASP A 176 1.68 -4.33 -23.23
N ARG A 177 1.05 -4.09 -24.38
CA ARG A 177 1.37 -2.98 -25.29
C ARG A 177 0.36 -1.84 -25.25
N ASP A 178 -0.80 -2.06 -24.63
CA ASP A 178 -1.91 -1.12 -24.63
C ASP A 178 -2.02 -0.40 -23.29
N VAL A 179 -2.44 0.86 -23.34
CA VAL A 179 -2.79 1.62 -22.14
C VAL A 179 -4.07 1.01 -21.55
N ALA A 180 -3.92 0.34 -20.41
CA ALA A 180 -5.02 -0.29 -19.67
C ALA A 180 -5.79 0.71 -18.79
N GLY A 181 -5.16 1.82 -18.41
CA GLY A 181 -5.78 2.85 -17.59
C GLY A 181 -4.91 4.09 -17.46
N THR A 182 -5.47 5.13 -16.86
CA THR A 182 -4.78 6.38 -16.54
C THR A 182 -4.96 6.69 -15.07
N ALA A 183 -3.91 7.15 -14.41
CA ALA A 183 -3.99 7.54 -13.02
C ALA A 183 -3.53 8.98 -12.80
N VAL A 184 -4.18 9.70 -11.90
CA VAL A 184 -3.76 11.03 -11.46
C VAL A 184 -3.14 10.90 -10.07
N VAL A 185 -1.88 11.29 -9.93
CA VAL A 185 -1.16 11.22 -8.65
C VAL A 185 -1.81 12.16 -7.64
N ILE A 186 -2.18 11.65 -6.47
CA ILE A 186 -2.77 12.41 -5.36
C ILE A 186 -1.67 12.86 -4.41
N THR A 187 -0.81 11.92 -4.00
CA THR A 187 0.32 12.17 -3.10
C THR A 187 1.51 11.32 -3.51
N SER A 188 2.71 11.85 -3.27
CA SER A 188 3.98 11.13 -3.41
C SER A 188 4.92 11.61 -2.30
N SER A 189 5.41 10.67 -1.48
CA SER A 189 6.41 10.93 -0.44
C SER A 189 7.65 10.06 -0.59
N VAL A 190 7.89 9.53 -1.80
CA VAL A 190 9.05 8.67 -2.10
C VAL A 190 10.33 9.40 -1.74
N SER A 191 10.97 8.94 -0.67
CA SER A 191 12.17 9.57 -0.14
C SER A 191 13.40 9.10 -0.93
N SER A 192 14.44 9.94 -0.96
CA SER A 192 15.76 9.46 -1.36
C SER A 192 16.26 8.47 -0.30
N PRO A 193 16.98 7.39 -0.65
CA PRO A 193 17.74 6.67 0.34
C PRO A 193 18.66 7.69 0.98
N THR A 194 18.52 7.88 2.29
CA THR A 194 19.59 8.46 3.10
C THR A 194 20.83 7.66 2.74
N ALA A 195 21.82 8.34 2.15
CA ALA A 195 23.13 7.75 2.02
C ALA A 195 23.56 7.37 3.44
N ASP A 196 23.71 6.08 3.72
CA ASP A 196 24.49 5.63 4.87
C ASP A 196 25.81 6.38 4.81
N ALA A 197 26.00 7.29 5.77
CA ALA A 197 27.31 7.84 6.05
C ALA A 197 28.10 6.75 6.81
N PRO A 198 29.41 6.60 6.52
CA PRO A 198 30.22 5.47 6.96
C PRO A 198 30.39 5.35 8.48
#